data_AF-A0A2C6AFD4-F1
#
_entry.id   AF-A0A2C6AFD4-F1
#
_cell.length_a   1.000
_cell.length_b   1.000
_cell.length_c   1.000
_cell.angle_alpha   90.00
_cell.angle_beta   90.00
_cell.angle_gamma   90.00
#
_symmetry.space_group_name_H-M   'P 1'
#
loop_
_entity.id
_entity.type
_entity.pdbx_description
1 polymer ?
#
loop_
_entity_poly.entity_id
_entity_poly.type
_entity_poly.pdbx_seq_one_letter_code
_entity_poly.pdbx_strand_id
1 'polypeptide(L)'
;MCEEIESAARHLHGLGLAHNDITTFNIMIFNDGAWKLIDFDACQPLGEDLTIRGTSAWTEDGEIYNSAKKNDEIALWKLREWIQRPEIRRNGISRTIENL
;
A
#
# COMPACT_ATOMS: atom_id res chain seq x y z
N MET A 1 -9.87 4.76 -10.38
CA MET A 1 -9.39 4.92 -8.99
C MET A 1 -9.12 3.53 -8.44
N CYS A 2 -8.20 3.38 -7.50
CA CYS A 2 -7.78 2.05 -7.01
C CYS A 2 -8.73 1.54 -5.91
N GLU A 3 -10.03 1.45 -6.23
CA GLU A 3 -11.10 1.19 -5.26
C GLU A 3 -10.91 -0.13 -4.50
N GLU A 4 -10.29 -1.12 -5.14
CA GLU A 4 -9.99 -2.42 -4.54
C GLU A 4 -8.95 -2.32 -3.42
N ILE A 5 -7.88 -1.54 -3.62
CA ILE A 5 -6.84 -1.33 -2.61
C ILE A 5 -7.37 -0.47 -1.45
N GLU A 6 -8.19 0.53 -1.75
CA GLU A 6 -8.87 1.33 -0.73
C GLU A 6 -9.88 0.49 0.08
N SER A 7 -10.57 -0.46 -0.57
CA SER A 7 -11.44 -1.42 0.09
C SER A 7 -10.67 -2.36 1.01
N ALA A 8 -9.52 -2.88 0.54
CA ALA A 8 -8.65 -3.76 1.33
C ALA A 8 -8.12 -3.04 2.59
N ALA A 9 -7.60 -1.81 2.44
CA ALA A 9 -7.14 -1.02 3.58
C ALA A 9 -8.26 -0.75 4.59
N ARG A 10 -9.45 -0.35 4.12
CA ARG A 10 -10.63 -0.16 5.00
C ARG A 10 -11.04 -1.43 5.71
N HIS A 11 -10.92 -2.59 5.06
CA HIS A 11 -11.19 -3.88 5.69
C HIS A 11 -10.23 -4.15 6.86
N LEU A 12 -8.92 -3.98 6.66
CA LEU A 12 -7.92 -4.12 7.72
C LEU A 12 -8.19 -3.15 8.88
N HIS A 13 -8.52 -1.90 8.56
CA HIS A 13 -8.84 -0.89 9.58
C HIS A 13 -10.07 -1.25 10.41
N GLY A 14 -11.04 -1.95 9.81
CA GLY A 14 -12.20 -2.51 10.51
C GLY A 14 -11.85 -3.65 11.46
N LEU A 15 -10.76 -4.38 11.17
CA LEU A 15 -10.20 -5.43 12.04
C LEU A 15 -9.25 -4.88 13.13
N GLY A 16 -9.03 -3.56 13.18
CA GLY A 16 -8.09 -2.95 14.12
C GLY A 16 -6.63 -3.12 13.71
N LEU A 17 -6.36 -3.36 12.42
CA LEU A 17 -5.03 -3.49 11.84
C LEU A 17 -4.74 -2.31 10.90
N ALA A 18 -3.47 -1.99 10.70
CA ALA A 18 -2.99 -1.22 9.55
C ALA A 18 -1.95 -2.04 8.79
N HIS A 19 -1.83 -1.82 7.47
CA HIS A 19 -0.84 -2.51 6.65
C HIS A 19 0.57 -1.91 6.82
N ASN A 20 0.65 -0.59 6.98
CA ASN A 20 1.87 0.20 7.22
C ASN A 20 2.92 0.21 6.10
N ASP A 21 2.68 -0.49 4.98
CA ASP A 21 3.61 -0.55 3.84
C ASP A 21 2.86 -0.73 2.51
N ILE A 22 1.80 0.06 2.29
CA ILE A 22 1.12 0.10 1.00
C ILE A 22 2.04 0.79 -0.01
N THR A 23 2.45 0.07 -1.06
CA THR A 23 3.29 0.59 -2.14
C THR A 23 2.88 -0.01 -3.48
N THR A 24 3.40 0.52 -4.59
CA THR A 24 3.20 -0.10 -5.91
C THR A 24 3.80 -1.50 -6.05
N PHE A 25 4.77 -1.85 -5.20
CA PHE A 25 5.41 -3.18 -5.23
C PHE A 25 4.59 -4.23 -4.46
N ASN A 26 3.79 -3.77 -3.49
CA ASN A 26 2.92 -4.60 -2.66
C ASN A 26 1.50 -4.68 -3.24
N ILE A 27 1.36 -4.42 -4.53
CA ILE A 27 0.11 -4.50 -5.28
C ILE A 27 0.33 -5.39 -6.50
N MET A 28 -0.50 -6.42 -6.63
CA MET A 28 -0.57 -7.28 -7.81
C MET A 28 -1.81 -6.99 -8.64
N ILE A 29 -1.65 -7.04 -9.96
CA ILE A 29 -2.77 -6.96 -10.92
C ILE A 29 -2.93 -8.34 -11.55
N PHE A 30 -4.12 -8.92 -11.39
CA PHE A 30 -4.49 -10.22 -11.92
C PHE A 30 -5.03 -10.13 -13.36
N ASN A 31 -5.15 -11.27 -14.03
CA ASN A 31 -5.59 -11.35 -15.43
C ASN A 31 -7.03 -10.86 -15.65
N ASP A 32 -7.86 -10.89 -14.60
CA ASP A 32 -9.22 -10.32 -14.59
C ASP A 32 -9.22 -8.79 -14.40
N GLY A 33 -8.04 -8.17 -14.26
CA GLY A 33 -7.86 -6.75 -14.01
C GLY A 33 -7.99 -6.36 -12.53
N ALA A 34 -8.16 -7.33 -11.62
CA ALA A 34 -8.32 -7.06 -10.20
C ALA A 34 -6.98 -6.71 -9.54
N TRP A 35 -6.98 -5.65 -8.74
CA TRP A 35 -5.86 -5.19 -7.94
C TRP A 35 -5.95 -5.80 -6.54
N LYS A 36 -4.89 -6.48 -6.11
CA LYS A 36 -4.82 -7.09 -4.78
C LYS A 36 -3.63 -6.56 -4.01
N LEU A 37 -3.91 -6.16 -2.77
CA LEU A 37 -2.90 -5.82 -1.78
C LEU A 37 -2.25 -7.11 -1.29
N ILE A 38 -0.93 -7.15 -1.27
CA ILE A 38 -0.11 -8.29 -0.86
C ILE A 38 0.94 -7.84 0.17
N ASP A 39 1.66 -8.80 0.74
CA ASP A 39 2.78 -8.58 1.68
C ASP A 39 2.37 -7.90 3.01
N PHE A 40 2.03 -8.72 4.00
CA PHE A 40 1.51 -8.27 5.30
C PHE A 40 2.57 -8.27 6.41
N ASP A 41 3.86 -8.31 6.09
CA ASP A 41 4.92 -8.42 7.10
C ASP A 41 4.99 -7.18 8.02
N ALA A 42 4.63 -6.00 7.52
CA ALA A 42 4.50 -4.78 8.32
C ALA A 42 3.09 -4.58 8.93
N CYS A 43 2.16 -5.49 8.67
CA CYS A 43 0.78 -5.39 9.15
C CYS A 43 0.75 -5.63 10.66
N GLN A 44 0.18 -4.67 11.41
CA GLN A 44 0.21 -4.69 12.86
C GLN A 44 -1.08 -4.12 13.46
N PRO A 45 -1.47 -4.53 14.68
CA PRO A 45 -2.55 -3.88 15.43
C PRO A 45 -2.28 -2.38 15.59
N LEU A 46 -3.33 -1.57 15.50
CA LEU A 46 -3.23 -0.12 15.61
C LEU A 46 -2.67 0.28 16.97
N GLY A 47 -1.65 1.16 16.96
CA GLY A 47 -0.94 1.64 18.16
C GLY A 47 0.33 0.87 18.50
N GLU A 48 0.51 -0.34 17.99
CA GLU A 48 1.71 -1.15 18.24
C GLU A 48 2.96 -0.56 17.56
N ASP A 49 4.13 -0.82 18.13
CA ASP A 49 5.41 -0.39 17.56
C ASP A 49 5.73 -1.17 16.28
N LEU A 50 6.22 -0.45 15.27
CA LEU A 50 6.64 -1.05 14.00
C LEU A 50 8.08 -1.56 14.08
N THR A 51 8.23 -2.88 13.97
CA THR A 51 9.53 -3.54 13.78
C THR A 51 10.01 -3.41 12.34
N ILE A 52 9.07 -3.51 11.38
CA ILE A 52 9.27 -3.28 9.94
C ILE A 52 8.56 -1.97 9.59
N ARG A 53 9.32 -1.04 9.01
CA ARG A 53 8.86 0.33 8.73
C ARG A 53 8.61 0.46 7.24
N GLY A 54 7.49 1.09 6.91
CA GLY A 54 7.06 1.32 5.54
C GLY A 54 8.12 1.96 4.66
N THR A 55 7.90 1.87 3.36
CA THR A 55 8.85 2.37 2.36
C THR A 55 8.85 3.90 2.33
N SER A 56 10.01 4.54 2.53
CA SER A 56 10.14 6.00 2.75
C SER A 56 9.46 6.90 1.72
N ALA A 57 9.41 6.50 0.44
CA ALA A 57 8.70 7.25 -0.60
C ALA A 57 7.17 7.28 -0.41
N TRP A 58 6.63 6.33 0.34
CA TRP A 58 5.20 6.06 0.53
C TRP A 58 4.67 6.51 1.90
N THR A 59 5.53 6.95 2.81
CA THR A 59 5.18 7.42 4.16
C THR A 59 5.16 8.95 4.24
N GLU A 60 4.77 9.50 5.39
CA GLU A 60 4.99 10.91 5.74
C GLU A 60 6.50 11.24 5.71
N ASP A 61 6.85 12.52 5.57
CA ASP A 61 8.23 12.97 5.73
C ASP A 61 8.66 12.77 7.20
N GLY A 62 9.41 11.70 7.45
CA GLY A 62 9.84 11.28 8.77
C GLY A 62 9.76 9.77 8.96
N GLU A 63 10.28 9.29 10.09
CA GLU A 63 10.14 7.88 10.46
C GLU A 63 8.75 7.61 11.03
N ILE A 64 8.11 6.53 10.56
CA ILE A 64 6.92 5.98 11.20
C ILE A 64 7.34 4.99 12.30
N TYR A 65 6.80 5.17 13.50
CA TYR A 65 7.17 4.38 14.68
C TYR A 65 6.05 3.44 15.15
N ASN A 66 4.79 3.79 14.87
CA ASN A 66 3.63 3.03 15.32
C ASN A 66 2.70 2.71 14.17
N SER A 67 2.04 1.56 14.28
CA SER A 67 1.00 1.12 13.38
C SER A 67 -0.19 2.05 13.45
N ALA A 68 -0.58 2.64 12.33
CA ALA A 68 -1.64 3.64 12.29
C ALA A 68 -2.36 3.66 10.94
N LYS A 69 -3.68 3.91 10.98
CA LYS A 69 -4.49 4.12 9.76
C LYS A 69 -3.92 5.23 8.88
N LYS A 70 -3.39 6.29 9.51
CA LYS A 70 -2.75 7.43 8.84
C LYS A 70 -1.61 6.99 7.90
N ASN A 71 -0.86 5.95 8.26
CA ASN A 71 0.23 5.44 7.43
C ASN A 71 -0.32 4.92 6.09
N ASP A 72 -1.39 4.11 6.15
CA ASP A 72 -2.08 3.60 4.96
C ASP A 72 -2.75 4.72 4.16
N GLU A 73 -3.38 5.70 4.83
CA GLU A 73 -4.05 6.83 4.19
C GLU A 73 -3.08 7.71 3.38
N ILE A 74 -1.89 7.98 3.92
CA ILE A 74 -0.83 8.71 3.21
C ILE A 74 -0.36 7.92 2.00
N ALA A 75 -0.09 6.62 2.19
CA ALA A 75 0.33 5.76 1.10
C ALA A 75 -0.72 5.68 -0.03
N LEU A 76 -2.01 5.58 0.31
CA LEU A 76 -3.12 5.61 -0.63
C LEU A 76 -3.22 6.96 -1.38
N TRP A 77 -2.99 8.07 -0.69
CA TRP A 77 -2.93 9.38 -1.34
C TRP A 77 -1.79 9.46 -2.37
N LYS A 78 -0.59 9.02 -1.99
CA LYS A 78 0.56 8.95 -2.92
C LYS A 78 0.32 7.99 -4.08
N LEU A 79 -0.34 6.86 -3.84
CA LEU A 79 -0.73 5.90 -4.89
C LEU A 79 -1.70 6.52 -5.88
N ARG A 80 -2.67 7.31 -5.41
CA ARG A 80 -3.58 8.06 -6.29
C ARG A 80 -2.82 9.04 -7.17
N GLU A 81 -1.87 9.79 -6.61
CA GLU A 81 -1.02 10.70 -7.41
C GLU A 81 -0.20 9.92 -8.45
N TRP A 82 0.41 8.80 -8.06
CA TRP A 82 1.20 7.96 -8.94
C TRP A 82 0.37 7.42 -10.12
N ILE A 83 -0.84 6.92 -9.86
CA ILE A 83 -1.75 6.36 -10.89
C ILE A 83 -2.12 7.42 -11.94
N GLN A 84 -2.24 8.68 -11.53
CA GLN A 84 -2.62 9.81 -12.40
C GLN A 84 -1.47 10.34 -13.27
N ARG A 85 -0.22 9.88 -13.07
CA ARG A 85 0.96 10.30 -13.85
C ARG A 85 1.42 9.22 -14.83
N PRO A 86 0.94 9.23 -16.09
CA PRO A 86 1.21 8.17 -17.08
C PRO A 86 2.71 8.01 -17.42
N GLU A 87 3.53 9.04 -17.26
CA GLU A 87 4.98 9.03 -17.42
C GLU A 87 5.72 8.16 -16.40
N ILE A 88 5.16 7.94 -15.20
CA ILE A 88 5.79 7.13 -14.15
C ILE A 88 5.49 5.63 -14.33
N ARG A 89 4.34 5.29 -14.96
CA ARG A 89 3.93 3.89 -15.21
C ARG A 89 4.92 3.10 -16.07
N ARG A 90 5.68 3.77 -16.96
CA ARG A 90 6.69 3.12 -17.82
C ARG A 90 7.95 2.70 -17.08
N ASN A 91 8.21 3.25 -15.89
CA ASN A 91 9.43 3.00 -15.11
C ASN A 91 9.18 2.26 -13.78
N GLY A 92 7.93 2.23 -13.29
CA GLY A 92 7.53 1.47 -12.09
C GLY A 92 6.88 0.14 -12.48
N ILE A 93 7.63 -0.95 -12.38
CA ILE A 93 7.16 -2.31 -12.71
C ILE A 93 6.12 -2.74 -11.66
N SER A 94 4.84 -2.57 -11.95
CA SER A 94 3.80 -3.40 -11.31
C SER A 94 4.00 -4.82 -11.85
N ARG A 95 4.18 -5.78 -10.95
CA ARG A 95 4.38 -7.19 -11.35
C ARG A 95 3.04 -7.77 -11.78
N THR A 96 2.80 -7.80 -13.08
CA THR A 96 1.72 -8.60 -13.66
C THR A 96 2.09 -10.08 -13.58
N ILE A 97 1.13 -10.95 -13.27
CA ILE A 97 1.33 -12.42 -13.17
C ILE A 97 1.75 -13.03 -14.52
N GLU A 98 1.63 -12.31 -15.63
CA GLU A 98 2.12 -12.72 -16.95
C GLU A 98 3.64 -12.95 -17.03
N ASN A 99 4.42 -12.53 -16.02
CA ASN A 99 5.88 -12.70 -15.96
C ASN A 99 6.38 -13.55 -14.77
N LEU A 100 5.55 -14.46 -14.24
CA LEU A 100 5.97 -15.49 -13.28
C LEU A 100 5.97 -16.89 -13.92
#